data_AF-A0A7Y5K9T0-F1
#
_entry.id   AF-A0A7Y5K9T0-F1
#
_cell.length_a   1.000
_cell.length_b   1.000
_cell.length_c   1.000
_cell.angle_alpha   90.00
_cell.angle_beta   90.00
_cell.angle_gamma   90.00
#
_symmetry.space_group_name_H-M   'P 1'
#
loop_
_entity.id
_entity.type
_entity.pdbx_description
1 polymer ?
#
loop_
_entity_poly.entity_id
_entity_poly.type
_entity_poly.pdbx_seq_one_letter_code
_entity_poly.pdbx_strand_id
1 'polypeptide(L)'
;MIAETTHKLMLFEVRDRFKIPLPSAVIYLKKNYAVIPTLRQFQKALDRIYARSNVTMLEISNTVFALGCSLINKYKLLSFDALHAATCLAYNVRHFATNDKDFKRVKELTIWSPQ
;
A
#
# COMPACT_ATOMS: atom_id res chain seq x y z
N MET A 1 1.12 1.26 0.18
CA MET A 1 0.53 1.43 1.54
C MET A 1 0.32 0.05 2.18
N ILE A 2 0.44 -0.10 3.51
CA ILE A 2 0.36 -1.42 4.14
C ILE A 2 -0.99 -2.12 3.89
N ALA A 3 -2.10 -1.38 3.85
CA ALA A 3 -3.42 -1.93 3.53
C ALA A 3 -3.48 -2.54 2.12
N GLU A 4 -2.91 -1.86 1.12
CA GLU A 4 -2.81 -2.34 -0.25
C GLU A 4 -1.89 -3.58 -0.35
N THR A 5 -0.76 -3.55 0.35
CA THR A 5 0.17 -4.69 0.46
C THR A 5 -0.53 -5.89 1.08
N THR A 6 -1.27 -5.71 2.18
CA THR A 6 -2.07 -6.75 2.84
C THR A 6 -3.07 -7.36 1.86
N HIS A 7 -3.82 -6.52 1.14
CA HIS A 7 -4.78 -6.98 0.14
C HIS A 7 -4.11 -7.85 -0.93
N LYS A 8 -3.00 -7.39 -1.53
CA LYS A 8 -2.27 -8.16 -2.55
C LYS A 8 -1.72 -9.48 -1.99
N LEU A 9 -1.16 -9.48 -0.78
CA LEU A 9 -0.67 -10.70 -0.13
C LEU A 9 -1.80 -11.72 0.10
N MET A 10 -2.99 -11.27 0.50
CA MET A 10 -4.17 -12.15 0.60
C MET A 10 -4.52 -12.77 -0.76
N LEU A 11 -4.53 -11.97 -1.83
CA LEU A 11 -4.84 -12.49 -3.18
C LEU A 11 -3.78 -13.46 -3.69
N PHE A 12 -2.50 -13.21 -3.41
CA PHE A 12 -1.41 -14.14 -3.74
C PHE A 12 -1.54 -15.47 -3.01
N GLU A 13 -1.86 -15.44 -1.72
CA GLU A 13 -2.09 -16.67 -0.95
C GLU A 13 -3.28 -17.47 -1.50
N VAL A 14 -4.38 -16.80 -1.87
CA VAL A 14 -5.54 -17.44 -2.51
C VAL A 14 -5.15 -18.07 -3.83
N ARG A 15 -4.40 -17.35 -4.67
CA ARG A 15 -3.89 -17.88 -5.94
C ARG A 15 -3.07 -19.14 -5.72
N ASP A 16 -2.12 -19.09 -4.80
CA ASP A 16 -1.15 -20.16 -4.62
C ASP A 16 -1.80 -21.42 -4.02
N ARG A 17 -2.72 -21.23 -3.06
CA ARG A 17 -3.40 -22.31 -2.33
C ARG A 17 -4.57 -22.92 -3.10
N PHE A 18 -5.40 -22.12 -3.73
CA PHE A 18 -6.63 -22.58 -4.40
C PHE A 18 -6.54 -22.58 -5.93
N LYS A 19 -5.38 -22.22 -6.49
CA LYS A 19 -5.13 -22.13 -7.95
C LYS A 19 -6.11 -21.20 -8.67
N ILE A 20 -6.61 -20.19 -7.97
CA ILE A 20 -7.51 -19.16 -8.52
C ILE A 20 -6.67 -18.03 -9.14
N PRO A 21 -6.90 -17.63 -10.40
CA PRO A 21 -6.24 -16.47 -11.00
C PRO A 21 -6.47 -15.18 -10.19
N LEU A 22 -5.47 -14.29 -10.11
CA LEU A 22 -5.57 -13.03 -9.36
C LEU A 22 -6.80 -12.18 -9.72
N PRO A 23 -7.20 -12.02 -11.00
CA PRO A 23 -8.39 -11.25 -11.34
C PRO A 23 -9.68 -11.82 -10.72
N SER A 24 -9.72 -13.13 -10.46
CA SER A 24 -10.88 -13.82 -9.90
C SER A 24 -10.79 -14.02 -8.38
N ALA A 25 -9.64 -13.78 -7.76
CA ALA A 25 -9.39 -14.05 -6.35
C ALA A 25 -10.31 -13.24 -5.41
N VAL A 26 -10.59 -11.97 -5.74
CA VAL A 26 -11.52 -11.13 -4.96
C VAL A 26 -12.95 -11.71 -4.99
N ILE A 27 -13.41 -12.11 -6.17
CA ILE A 27 -14.74 -12.70 -6.36
C ILE A 27 -14.84 -14.02 -5.58
N TYR A 28 -13.79 -14.85 -5.64
CA TYR A 28 -13.72 -16.10 -4.89
C TYR A 28 -13.83 -15.87 -3.38
N LEU A 29 -13.07 -14.93 -2.82
CA LEU A 29 -13.12 -14.62 -1.39
C LEU A 29 -14.49 -14.12 -0.95
N LYS A 30 -15.14 -13.27 -1.75
CA LYS A 30 -16.51 -12.78 -1.48
C LYS A 30 -17.58 -13.88 -1.55
N LYS A 31 -17.34 -14.94 -2.32
CA LYS A 31 -18.22 -16.12 -2.36
C LYS A 31 -17.93 -17.14 -1.26
N ASN A 32 -16.74 -17.08 -0.66
CA ASN A 32 -16.24 -18.08 0.29
C ASN A 32 -15.62 -17.41 1.53
N TYR A 33 -16.40 -16.62 2.27
CA TYR A 33 -15.90 -15.87 3.43
C TYR A 33 -15.19 -16.73 4.48
N ALA A 34 -15.60 -17.99 4.63
CA ALA A 34 -14.97 -18.96 5.54
C ALA A 34 -13.50 -19.26 5.23
N VAL A 35 -13.02 -18.97 4.01
CA VAL A 35 -11.61 -19.12 3.63
C VAL A 35 -10.72 -18.05 4.26
N ILE A 36 -11.21 -16.81 4.41
CA ILE A 36 -10.43 -15.67 4.90
C ILE A 36 -9.72 -15.96 6.23
N PRO A 37 -10.39 -16.46 7.30
CA PRO A 37 -9.72 -16.76 8.56
C PRO A 37 -8.73 -17.93 8.49
N THR A 38 -8.69 -18.67 7.37
CA THR A 38 -7.72 -19.77 7.16
C THR A 38 -6.46 -19.31 6.45
N LEU A 39 -6.42 -18.07 5.95
CA LEU A 39 -5.25 -17.48 5.34
C LEU A 39 -4.23 -17.13 6.43
N ARG A 40 -2.99 -17.56 6.26
CA ARG A 40 -1.90 -17.46 7.26
C ARG A 40 -0.62 -16.88 6.66
N GLN A 41 -0.41 -17.03 5.36
CA GLN A 41 0.83 -16.60 4.72
C GLN A 41 0.91 -15.07 4.62
N PHE A 42 -0.20 -14.38 4.36
CA PHE A 42 -0.21 -12.92 4.39
C PHE A 42 0.10 -12.36 5.79
N GLN A 43 -0.41 -12.99 6.85
CA GLN A 43 -0.14 -12.59 8.25
C GLN A 43 1.35 -12.76 8.56
N LYS A 44 1.92 -13.93 8.28
CA LYS A 44 3.36 -14.18 8.47
C LYS A 44 4.24 -13.20 7.68
N ALA A 45 3.81 -12.79 6.49
CA ALA A 45 4.54 -11.79 5.70
C ALA A 45 4.49 -10.39 6.35
N LEU A 46 3.34 -9.99 6.91
CA LEU A 46 3.21 -8.75 7.67
C LEU A 46 4.04 -8.78 8.95
N ASP A 47 4.02 -9.87 9.71
CA ASP A 47 4.81 -10.03 10.93
C ASP A 47 6.31 -9.82 10.65
N ARG A 48 6.80 -10.36 9.53
CA ARG A 48 8.19 -10.16 9.08
C ARG A 48 8.50 -8.71 8.71
N ILE A 49 7.54 -7.96 8.19
CA ILE A 49 7.71 -6.53 7.90
C ILE A 49 7.77 -5.75 9.21
N TYR A 50 6.85 -6.04 10.14
CA TYR A 50 6.79 -5.35 11.43
C TYR A 50 7.95 -5.68 12.37
N ALA A 51 8.55 -6.87 12.26
CA ALA A 51 9.70 -7.27 13.05
C ALA A 51 11.04 -6.63 12.59
N ARG A 52 11.07 -5.93 11.45
CA ARG A 52 12.28 -5.29 10.94
C ARG A 52 12.59 -4.01 11.71
N SER A 53 13.71 -3.98 12.42
CA SER A 53 14.16 -2.81 13.18
C SER A 53 14.49 -1.60 12.31
N ASN A 54 14.78 -1.80 11.02
CA ASN A 54 15.07 -0.74 10.06
C ASN A 54 13.84 -0.25 9.28
N VAL A 55 12.62 -0.65 9.67
CA VAL A 55 11.37 -0.21 9.07
C VAL A 55 10.55 0.50 10.13
N THR A 56 10.17 1.75 9.86
CA THR A 56 9.26 2.53 10.71
C THR A 56 7.92 2.68 10.02
N MET A 57 6.84 2.33 10.72
CA MET A 57 5.47 2.52 10.23
C MET A 57 4.97 3.92 10.59
N LEU A 58 4.59 4.70 9.59
CA LEU A 58 4.04 6.03 9.78
C LEU A 58 2.51 5.98 9.89
N GLU A 59 1.96 6.76 10.79
CA GLU A 59 0.51 6.85 11.01
C GLU A 59 -0.13 7.81 10.01
N ILE A 60 -1.37 7.53 9.63
CA ILE A 60 -2.19 8.42 8.81
C ILE A 60 -3.19 9.11 9.73
N SER A 61 -2.87 10.33 10.16
CA SER A 61 -3.79 11.16 10.94
C SER A 61 -4.79 11.90 10.05
N ASN A 62 -5.81 12.52 10.65
CA ASN A 62 -6.78 13.37 9.92
C ASN A 62 -6.09 14.51 9.16
N THR A 63 -4.99 15.04 9.70
CA THR A 63 -4.21 16.11 9.03
C THR A 63 -3.50 15.58 7.78
N VAL A 64 -2.93 14.38 7.84
CA VAL A 64 -2.33 13.70 6.68
C VAL A 64 -3.38 13.40 5.63
N PHE A 65 -4.57 12.95 6.04
CA PHE A 65 -5.68 12.68 5.15
C PHE A 65 -6.15 13.94 4.42
N ALA A 66 -6.36 15.05 5.15
CA ALA A 66 -6.74 16.34 4.57
C ALA A 66 -5.68 16.83 3.56
N LEU A 67 -4.39 16.70 3.89
CA LEU A 67 -3.31 17.00 2.96
C LEU A 67 -3.40 16.13 1.71
N GLY A 68 -3.65 14.83 1.86
CA GLY A 68 -3.88 13.89 0.75
C GLY A 68 -4.97 14.38 -0.20
N CYS A 69 -6.12 14.82 0.33
CA CYS A 69 -7.21 15.40 -0.47
C CYS A 69 -6.75 16.64 -1.26
N SER A 70 -5.93 17.51 -0.67
CA SER A 70 -5.36 18.66 -1.38
C SER A 70 -4.40 18.21 -2.51
N LEU A 71 -3.60 17.16 -2.28
CA LEU A 71 -2.66 16.64 -3.27
C LEU A 71 -3.33 15.94 -4.46
N ILE A 72 -4.49 15.30 -4.26
CA ILE A 72 -5.30 14.73 -5.36
C ILE A 72 -5.55 15.80 -6.42
N ASN A 73 -6.08 16.96 -6.00
CA ASN A 73 -6.41 18.04 -6.93
C ASN A 73 -5.16 18.71 -7.48
N LYS A 74 -4.15 18.96 -6.63
CA LYS A 74 -2.91 19.66 -7.02
C LYS A 74 -2.11 18.88 -8.05
N TYR A 75 -2.00 17.56 -7.89
CA TYR A 75 -1.12 16.72 -8.70
C TYR A 75 -1.83 15.69 -9.57
N LYS A 76 -3.17 15.66 -9.54
CA LYS A 76 -4.01 14.69 -10.27
C LYS A 76 -3.62 13.24 -9.94
N LEU A 77 -3.34 12.99 -8.67
CA LEU A 77 -2.97 11.67 -8.15
C LEU A 77 -4.23 10.88 -7.78
N LEU A 78 -4.16 9.56 -7.89
CA LEU A 78 -5.18 8.69 -7.32
C LEU A 78 -5.12 8.74 -5.79
N SER A 79 -6.22 8.34 -5.14
CA SER A 79 -6.41 8.52 -3.69
C SER A 79 -5.29 7.92 -2.84
N PHE A 80 -4.88 6.68 -3.13
CA PHE A 80 -3.81 6.01 -2.40
C PHE A 80 -2.44 6.67 -2.64
N ASP A 81 -2.15 7.11 -3.86
CA ASP A 81 -0.89 7.76 -4.18
C ASP A 81 -0.78 9.13 -3.53
N ALA A 82 -1.85 9.91 -3.59
CA ALA A 82 -1.96 11.19 -2.91
C ALA A 82 -1.78 11.04 -1.39
N LEU A 83 -2.39 10.02 -0.79
CA LEU A 83 -2.27 9.76 0.65
C LEU A 83 -0.86 9.31 1.03
N HIS A 84 -0.19 8.53 0.16
CA HIS A 84 1.18 8.10 0.37
C HIS A 84 2.15 9.30 0.30
N ALA A 85 1.99 10.15 -0.72
CA ALA A 85 2.75 11.39 -0.85
C ALA A 85 2.50 12.32 0.36
N ALA A 86 1.24 12.51 0.77
CA ALA A 86 0.89 13.32 1.93
C ALA A 86 1.51 12.82 3.23
N THR A 87 1.52 11.50 3.43
CA THR A 87 2.18 10.87 4.60
C THR A 87 3.66 11.23 4.61
N CYS A 88 4.37 11.06 3.49
CA CYS A 88 5.77 11.41 3.42
C CYS A 88 6.03 12.90 3.70
N LEU A 89 5.24 13.80 3.11
CA LEU A 89 5.38 15.24 3.32
C LEU A 89 5.11 15.66 4.77
N ALA A 90 4.09 15.08 5.42
CA ALA A 90 3.75 15.39 6.81
C ALA A 90 4.83 14.94 7.80
N TYR A 91 5.52 13.83 7.51
CA TYR A 91 6.63 13.32 8.32
C TYR A 91 8.00 13.84 7.85
N ASN A 92 8.03 14.85 6.98
CA ASN A 92 9.24 15.43 6.39
C ASN A 92 10.16 14.42 5.67
N VAL A 93 9.59 13.32 5.18
CA VAL A 93 10.27 12.34 4.33
C VAL A 93 10.22 12.84 2.90
N ARG A 94 11.34 13.41 2.43
CA ARG A 94 11.45 13.97 1.07
C ARG A 94 11.98 12.98 0.05
N HIS A 95 12.76 11.99 0.49
CA HIS A 95 13.30 10.94 -0.39
C HIS A 95 12.28 9.80 -0.50
N PHE A 96 11.74 9.59 -1.70
CA PHE A 96 10.65 8.65 -1.94
C PHE A 96 11.10 7.56 -2.92
N ALA A 97 11.24 6.33 -2.42
CA ALA A 97 11.63 5.19 -3.25
C ALA A 97 10.39 4.60 -3.95
N THR A 98 10.27 4.79 -5.27
CA THR A 98 9.20 4.21 -6.08
C THR A 98 9.58 4.07 -7.56
N ASN A 99 9.00 3.06 -8.19
CA ASN A 99 9.04 2.88 -9.65
C ASN A 99 7.82 3.48 -10.34
N ASP A 100 6.86 4.00 -9.56
CA ASP A 100 5.69 4.68 -10.10
C ASP A 100 6.04 6.10 -10.55
N LYS A 101 5.86 6.36 -11.85
CA LYS A 101 6.17 7.64 -12.49
C LYS A 101 5.21 8.75 -12.06
N ASP A 102 4.05 8.42 -11.51
CA ASP A 102 3.06 9.41 -11.11
C ASP A 102 3.57 10.35 -10.02
N PHE A 103 4.41 9.84 -9.11
CA PHE A 103 5.01 10.62 -8.03
C PHE A 103 6.02 11.66 -8.52
N LYS A 104 6.52 11.56 -9.76
CA LYS A 104 7.39 12.60 -10.36
C LYS A 104 6.68 13.96 -10.49
N ARG A 105 5.35 13.99 -10.44
CA ARG A 105 4.55 15.22 -10.45
C ARG A 105 4.60 15.98 -9.12
N VAL A 106 4.92 15.29 -8.02
CA VAL A 106 4.98 15.89 -6.67
C VAL A 106 6.31 16.59 -6.48
N LYS A 107 6.32 17.91 -6.63
CA LYS A 107 7.55 18.72 -6.63
C LYS A 107 8.30 18.69 -5.29
N GLU A 108 7.59 18.39 -4.21
CA GLU A 108 8.13 18.34 -2.86
C GLU A 108 8.84 17.02 -2.52
N LEU A 109 8.85 16.04 -3.44
CA LEU A 109 9.49 14.74 -3.26
C LEU A 109 10.67 14.55 -4.23
N THR A 110 11.78 14.03 -3.72
CA THR A 110 12.89 13.51 -4.49
C THR A 110 12.67 12.03 -4.74
N ILE A 111 12.40 11.66 -5.99
CA ILE A 111 12.10 10.28 -6.36
C ILE A 111 13.38 9.48 -6.60
N TRP A 112 13.48 8.33 -5.93
CA TRP A 112 14.48 7.30 -6.18
C TRP A 112 13.78 6.11 -6.81
N SER A 113 14.25 5.65 -7.97
CA SER A 113 13.70 4.47 -8.64
C SER A 113 14.67 3.30 -8.49
N PRO A 114 14.56 2.51 -7.41
CA PRO A 114 15.34 1.28 -7.27
C PRO A 114 14.82 0.29 -8.32
N GLN A 115 15.62 0.08 -9.37
CA GLN A 115 15.37 -0.94 -10.38
C GLN A 115 15.47 -2.33 -9.76
#